data_AF-A0A960XG99-F1
#
_entry.id   AF-A0A960XG99-F1
#
_cell.length_a   1.000
_cell.length_b   1.000
_cell.length_c   1.000
_cell.angle_alpha   90.00
_cell.angle_beta   90.00
_cell.angle_gamma   90.00
#
_symmetry.space_group_name_H-M   'P 1'
#
loop_
_entity.id
_entity.type
_entity.pdbx_description
1 polymer ?
#
loop_
_entity_poly.entity_id
_entity_poly.type
_entity_poly.pdbx_seq_one_letter_code
_entity_poly.pdbx_strand_id
1 'polypeptide(L)'
;DRGLALLNRVTETSDRVISGEAAFTLYDTYGFPLDLTQLIARERGLKVDTDGFDKAMKEQQKRSQDAQKKSVIEVLGDTDEEATDFVGYEVRNLTNYETAVRKVVHQDDTSLVLLERTPFYAEMGGQIGDTGILQVGPKSFRIKDTTRDGQGHILHRIDEHVDLVVDEPVVVSVDLERRLAIQRNHSATHLMHHALRKVLGTHVRQAGSLVTDKRLRFDFNHYEAVTHEQIKEIEHIVNQLIWQNGLIKWYEVPFDQKPENVIAQFGEKYGNIVRIVDIGEYSLELCGGTHARATGEIGFFKVLSESAISAGTRRIEAVVGDTSFAFIEEQIDSLQHAAAKLGCAPSDLGKRLESLLEDKVTLEKELKKFQQKASANQATDLADEATERDGLKWIVKQVKAANPNDMRALAVQISKSIGEGVVVLGGVFGDKVTVLALCTPKAIESGHKAGDLVKAITTKLGGSGGGKPDFAMGGAKDAEGLEAALQEV
;
A
#
# COMPACT_ATOMS: atom_id res chain seq x y z
N ASP A 1 4.16 5.27 -13.51
CA ASP A 1 4.83 5.84 -14.71
C ASP A 1 4.89 4.93 -15.93
N ARG A 2 5.40 3.68 -15.85
CA ARG A 2 5.53 2.80 -17.05
C ARG A 2 4.19 2.41 -17.71
N GLY A 3 3.14 2.15 -16.93
CA GLY A 3 1.80 1.82 -17.44
C GLY A 3 1.12 2.97 -18.20
N LEU A 4 1.28 4.22 -17.72
CA LEU A 4 0.79 5.42 -18.40
C LEU A 4 1.49 5.66 -19.74
N ALA A 5 2.81 5.40 -19.81
CA ALA A 5 3.56 5.51 -21.05
C ALA A 5 3.12 4.46 -22.09
N LEU A 6 2.83 3.22 -21.66
CA LEU A 6 2.29 2.19 -22.54
C LEU A 6 0.85 2.52 -22.98
N LEU A 7 0.01 3.00 -22.07
CA LEU A 7 -1.36 3.42 -22.39
C LEU A 7 -1.37 4.55 -23.43
N ASN A 8 -0.49 5.55 -23.27
CA ASN A 8 -0.34 6.62 -24.26
C ASN A 8 0.09 6.07 -25.61
N ARG A 9 1.07 5.16 -25.64
CA ARG A 9 1.50 4.51 -26.89
C ARG A 9 0.38 3.72 -27.55
N VAL A 10 -0.31 2.86 -26.79
CA VAL A 10 -1.38 1.99 -27.30
C VAL A 10 -2.54 2.84 -27.82
N THR A 11 -2.90 3.92 -27.14
CA THR A 11 -3.97 4.83 -27.59
C THR A 11 -3.56 5.69 -28.80
N GLU A 12 -2.29 6.06 -28.95
CA GLU A 12 -1.77 6.78 -30.12
C GLU A 12 -1.67 5.90 -31.38
N THR A 13 -1.42 4.61 -31.20
CA THR A 13 -1.21 3.66 -32.31
C THR A 13 -2.46 2.86 -32.70
N SER A 14 -3.54 2.91 -31.89
CA SER A 14 -4.75 2.10 -32.14
C SER A 14 -5.73 2.82 -33.05
N ASP A 15 -6.16 2.16 -34.13
CA ASP A 15 -7.23 2.67 -35.01
C ASP A 15 -8.60 2.31 -34.42
N ARG A 16 -9.18 3.26 -33.67
CA ARG A 16 -10.53 3.23 -33.04
C ARG A 16 -10.79 2.14 -31.99
N VAL A 17 -10.01 1.07 -31.93
CA VAL A 17 -10.18 -0.04 -30.96
C VAL A 17 -8.84 -0.45 -30.37
N ILE A 18 -8.73 -0.45 -29.04
CA ILE A 18 -7.64 -1.07 -28.28
C ILE A 18 -7.91 -2.57 -28.20
N SER A 19 -6.98 -3.39 -28.69
CA SER A 19 -7.10 -4.85 -28.63
C SER A 19 -7.20 -5.38 -27.20
N GLY A 20 -7.92 -6.49 -27.03
CA GLY A 20 -8.05 -7.16 -25.73
C GLY A 20 -6.71 -7.60 -25.14
N GLU A 21 -5.74 -8.00 -25.96
CA GLU A 21 -4.38 -8.36 -25.52
C GLU A 21 -3.59 -7.17 -24.97
N ALA A 22 -3.70 -6.00 -25.61
CA ALA A 22 -3.04 -4.78 -25.13
C ALA A 22 -3.67 -4.28 -23.82
N ALA A 23 -5.00 -4.34 -23.72
CA ALA A 23 -5.73 -4.04 -22.49
C ALA A 23 -5.39 -5.05 -21.37
N PHE A 24 -5.24 -6.33 -21.72
CA PHE A 24 -4.82 -7.39 -20.81
C PHE A 24 -3.39 -7.16 -20.32
N THR A 25 -2.46 -6.78 -21.20
CA THR A 25 -1.07 -6.48 -20.82
C THR A 25 -1.00 -5.30 -19.85
N LEU A 26 -1.79 -4.25 -20.09
CA LEU A 26 -1.92 -3.12 -19.18
C LEU A 26 -2.41 -3.57 -17.80
N TYR A 27 -3.40 -4.45 -17.76
CA TYR A 27 -3.95 -5.03 -16.53
C TYR A 27 -2.97 -5.96 -15.80
N ASP A 28 -2.48 -6.98 -16.47
CA ASP A 28 -1.70 -8.07 -15.87
C ASP A 28 -0.26 -7.66 -15.54
N THR A 29 0.44 -7.01 -16.49
CA THR A 29 1.86 -6.67 -16.33
C THR A 29 2.07 -5.35 -15.60
N TYR A 30 1.15 -4.40 -15.78
CA TYR A 30 1.32 -3.01 -15.30
C TYR A 30 0.27 -2.58 -14.27
N GLY A 31 -0.65 -3.47 -13.88
CA GLY A 31 -1.65 -3.21 -12.85
C GLY A 31 -2.68 -2.13 -13.22
N PHE A 32 -2.84 -1.84 -14.52
CA PHE A 32 -3.76 -0.82 -15.02
C PHE A 32 -5.16 -1.42 -15.19
N PRO A 33 -6.18 -1.00 -14.41
CA PRO A 33 -7.52 -1.58 -14.51
C PRO A 33 -8.09 -1.45 -15.93
N LEU A 34 -8.81 -2.47 -16.40
CA LEU A 34 -9.49 -2.45 -17.70
C LEU A 34 -10.38 -1.21 -17.82
N ASP A 35 -11.10 -0.86 -16.76
CA ASP A 35 -12.00 0.29 -16.73
C ASP A 35 -11.28 1.63 -16.84
N LEU A 36 -10.07 1.75 -16.28
CA LEU A 36 -9.26 2.95 -16.46
C LEU A 36 -8.76 3.04 -17.91
N THR A 37 -8.42 1.90 -18.51
CA THR A 37 -8.10 1.79 -19.95
C THR A 37 -9.31 2.15 -20.80
N GLN A 38 -10.51 1.71 -20.45
CA GLN A 38 -11.77 2.03 -21.14
C GLN A 38 -12.18 3.49 -20.97
N LEU A 39 -12.00 4.06 -19.79
CA LEU A 39 -12.29 5.46 -19.49
C LEU A 39 -11.40 6.37 -20.34
N ILE A 40 -10.09 6.12 -20.31
CA ILE A 40 -9.11 6.90 -21.07
C ILE A 40 -9.27 6.66 -22.58
N ALA A 41 -9.59 5.44 -23.00
CA ALA A 41 -9.96 5.16 -24.39
C ALA A 41 -11.19 5.97 -24.81
N ARG A 42 -12.24 6.01 -23.98
CA ARG A 42 -13.47 6.76 -24.26
C ARG A 42 -13.24 8.27 -24.36
N GLU A 43 -12.43 8.84 -23.46
CA GLU A 43 -12.01 10.25 -23.52
C GLU A 43 -11.25 10.57 -24.83
N ARG A 44 -10.58 9.58 -25.42
CA ARG A 44 -9.83 9.70 -26.68
C ARG A 44 -10.61 9.19 -27.91
N GLY A 45 -11.91 8.89 -27.77
CA GLY A 45 -12.75 8.41 -28.87
C GLY A 45 -12.47 6.98 -29.34
N LEU A 46 -11.77 6.18 -28.53
CA LEU A 46 -11.44 4.78 -28.78
C LEU A 46 -12.37 3.84 -27.98
N LYS A 47 -12.55 2.62 -28.48
CA LYS A 47 -13.19 1.51 -27.74
C LYS A 47 -12.14 0.51 -27.28
N VAL A 48 -12.46 -0.32 -26.29
CA VAL A 48 -11.62 -1.45 -25.88
C VAL A 48 -12.36 -2.73 -26.24
N ASP A 49 -11.67 -3.69 -26.83
CA ASP A 49 -12.17 -5.04 -27.08
C ASP A 49 -12.23 -5.83 -25.75
N THR A 50 -13.40 -5.81 -25.12
CA THR A 50 -13.67 -6.51 -23.86
C THR A 50 -13.69 -8.02 -24.01
N ASP A 51 -14.20 -8.51 -25.13
CA ASP A 51 -14.33 -9.95 -25.38
C ASP A 51 -12.93 -10.59 -25.55
N GLY A 52 -12.02 -9.88 -26.23
CA GLY A 52 -10.62 -10.25 -26.33
C GLY A 52 -9.89 -10.19 -24.98
N PHE A 53 -10.19 -9.21 -24.13
CA PHE A 53 -9.63 -9.11 -22.78
C PHE A 53 -10.07 -10.29 -21.90
N ASP A 54 -11.37 -10.59 -21.89
CA ASP A 54 -11.93 -11.70 -21.11
C ASP A 54 -11.38 -13.05 -21.58
N LYS A 55 -11.13 -13.19 -22.88
CA LYS A 55 -10.46 -14.36 -23.45
C LYS A 55 -9.02 -14.48 -22.95
N ALA A 56 -8.24 -13.38 -22.97
CA ALA A 56 -6.86 -13.36 -22.48
C ALA A 56 -6.76 -13.63 -20.96
N MET A 57 -7.70 -13.10 -20.17
CA MET A 57 -7.86 -13.40 -18.74
C MET A 57 -8.12 -14.88 -18.51
N LYS A 58 -9.08 -15.48 -19.24
CA LYS A 58 -9.36 -16.92 -19.14
C LYS A 58 -8.16 -17.76 -19.56
N GLU A 59 -7.42 -17.35 -20.59
CA GLU A 59 -6.19 -18.02 -21.03
C GLU A 59 -5.05 -17.88 -20.02
N GLN A 60 -4.91 -16.75 -19.33
CA GLN A 60 -3.94 -16.60 -18.24
C GLN A 60 -4.32 -17.43 -17.02
N GLN A 61 -5.57 -17.37 -16.59
CA GLN A 61 -6.07 -18.17 -15.48
C GLN A 61 -5.90 -19.66 -15.78
N LYS A 62 -6.20 -20.07 -17.02
CA LYS A 62 -5.93 -21.41 -17.52
C LYS A 62 -4.43 -21.71 -17.55
N ARG A 63 -3.55 -20.80 -17.98
CA ARG A 63 -2.09 -21.00 -17.95
C ARG A 63 -1.53 -21.14 -16.53
N SER A 64 -1.99 -20.36 -15.56
CA SER A 64 -1.59 -20.48 -14.16
C SER A 64 -2.09 -21.80 -13.55
N GLN A 65 -3.34 -22.16 -13.82
CA GLN A 65 -3.89 -23.46 -13.44
C GLN A 65 -3.18 -24.62 -14.14
N ASP A 66 -2.83 -24.48 -15.42
CA ASP A 66 -2.14 -25.50 -16.22
C ASP A 66 -0.68 -25.62 -15.81
N ALA A 67 -0.01 -24.53 -15.38
CA ALA A 67 1.36 -24.56 -14.85
C ALA A 67 1.43 -25.23 -13.47
N GLN A 68 0.46 -24.94 -12.60
CA GLN A 68 0.31 -25.58 -11.29
C GLN A 68 -0.13 -27.05 -11.43
N LYS A 69 -0.97 -27.37 -12.43
CA LYS A 69 -1.28 -28.75 -12.83
C LYS A 69 -0.08 -29.46 -13.45
N LYS A 70 0.72 -28.81 -14.29
CA LYS A 70 1.90 -29.43 -14.93
C LYS A 70 2.93 -29.87 -13.90
N SER A 71 3.20 -29.03 -12.90
CA SER A 71 4.18 -29.34 -11.86
C SER A 71 3.74 -30.48 -10.93
N VAL A 72 2.46 -30.82 -10.89
CA VAL A 72 1.92 -31.93 -10.08
C VAL A 72 1.68 -33.19 -10.93
N ILE A 73 1.22 -33.04 -12.17
CA ILE A 73 0.98 -34.13 -13.13
C ILE A 73 2.29 -34.76 -13.64
N GLU A 74 3.38 -33.99 -13.81
CA GLU A 74 4.69 -34.56 -14.18
C GLU A 74 5.31 -35.43 -13.08
N VAL A 75 4.85 -35.32 -11.84
CA VAL A 75 5.53 -35.90 -10.67
C VAL A 75 4.96 -37.27 -10.29
N LEU A 76 3.65 -37.47 -10.36
CA LEU A 76 3.06 -38.79 -10.03
C LEU A 76 3.18 -39.82 -11.17
N GLY A 77 3.25 -39.39 -12.43
CA GLY A 77 3.05 -40.28 -13.59
C GLY A 77 1.60 -40.75 -13.71
N ASP A 78 1.29 -41.66 -14.65
CA ASP A 78 0.03 -42.41 -14.60
C ASP A 78 0.09 -43.31 -13.35
N THR A 79 -0.69 -42.98 -12.32
CA THR A 79 -0.87 -43.83 -11.14
C THR A 79 -2.30 -44.33 -11.11
N ASP A 80 -2.48 -45.63 -10.85
CA ASP A 80 -3.80 -46.21 -10.59
C ASP A 80 -4.28 -45.97 -9.14
N GLU A 81 -3.63 -45.07 -8.40
CA GLU A 81 -4.01 -44.73 -7.03
C GLU A 81 -5.39 -44.05 -6.99
N GLU A 82 -6.18 -44.38 -5.97
CA GLU A 82 -7.46 -43.71 -5.73
C GLU A 82 -7.25 -42.35 -5.04
N ALA A 83 -8.26 -41.49 -5.10
CA ALA A 83 -8.23 -40.21 -4.38
C ALA A 83 -8.00 -40.43 -2.87
N THR A 84 -7.12 -39.64 -2.28
CA THR A 84 -6.75 -39.78 -0.85
C THR A 84 -7.95 -39.51 0.05
N ASP A 85 -8.20 -40.41 1.01
CA ASP A 85 -9.24 -40.22 2.03
C ASP A 85 -8.82 -39.17 3.06
N PHE A 86 -9.58 -38.08 3.14
CA PHE A 86 -9.33 -36.99 4.07
C PHE A 86 -10.13 -37.18 5.37
N VAL A 87 -9.40 -37.43 6.46
CA VAL A 87 -9.98 -37.71 7.77
C VAL A 87 -9.84 -36.55 8.77
N GLY A 88 -9.37 -35.39 8.29
CA GLY A 88 -8.96 -34.24 9.12
C GLY A 88 -10.09 -33.34 9.60
N TYR A 89 -11.36 -33.67 9.33
CA TYR A 89 -12.51 -33.00 9.94
C TYR A 89 -12.71 -33.39 11.41
N GLU A 90 -12.26 -34.59 11.79
CA GLU A 90 -12.36 -35.04 13.17
C GLU A 90 -11.13 -34.61 13.97
N VAL A 91 -11.35 -33.85 15.04
CA VAL A 91 -10.26 -33.34 15.90
C VAL A 91 -9.35 -34.45 16.45
N ARG A 92 -9.91 -35.64 16.73
CA ARG A 92 -9.13 -36.80 17.22
C ARG A 92 -8.08 -37.29 16.23
N ASN A 93 -8.24 -36.99 14.94
CA ASN A 93 -7.30 -37.42 13.90
C ASN A 93 -6.17 -36.40 13.69
N LEU A 94 -6.18 -35.24 14.36
CA LEU A 94 -5.18 -34.19 14.11
C LEU A 94 -3.83 -34.45 14.78
N THR A 95 -3.77 -35.41 15.72
CA THR A 95 -2.57 -35.68 16.51
C THR A 95 -2.32 -37.18 16.58
N ASN A 96 -1.08 -37.57 16.28
CA ASN A 96 -0.61 -38.95 16.31
C ASN A 96 -1.50 -39.91 15.50
N TYR A 97 -1.91 -39.50 14.30
CA TYR A 97 -2.72 -40.33 13.42
C TYR A 97 -1.85 -41.37 12.72
N GLU A 98 -2.17 -42.65 12.92
CA GLU A 98 -1.50 -43.77 12.27
C GLU A 98 -2.04 -43.95 10.84
N THR A 99 -1.14 -44.02 9.86
CA THR A 99 -1.45 -44.31 8.46
C THR A 99 -0.26 -44.97 7.78
N ALA A 100 -0.32 -45.21 6.47
CA ALA A 100 0.75 -45.81 5.69
C ALA A 100 1.15 -44.95 4.50
N VAL A 101 2.42 -45.02 4.12
CA VAL A 101 2.94 -44.38 2.91
C VAL A 101 2.48 -45.15 1.68
N ARG A 102 1.83 -44.49 0.73
CA ARG A 102 1.46 -45.09 -0.56
C ARG A 102 2.51 -44.83 -1.62
N LYS A 103 3.08 -43.63 -1.64
CA LYS A 103 4.08 -43.24 -2.63
C LYS A 103 4.95 -42.11 -2.11
N VAL A 104 6.21 -42.12 -2.53
CA VAL A 104 7.14 -41.01 -2.37
C VAL A 104 7.63 -40.62 -3.74
N VAL A 105 7.61 -39.33 -4.04
CA VAL A 105 8.23 -38.79 -5.24
C VAL A 105 9.22 -37.71 -4.86
N HIS A 106 10.39 -37.76 -5.45
CA HIS A 106 11.43 -36.75 -5.26
C HIS A 106 11.38 -35.74 -6.40
N GLN A 107 11.38 -34.46 -6.05
CA GLN A 107 11.38 -33.33 -6.98
C GLN A 107 12.38 -32.28 -6.48
N ASP A 108 13.41 -32.01 -7.29
CA ASP A 108 14.51 -31.13 -6.92
C ASP A 108 15.12 -31.52 -5.56
N ASP A 109 15.09 -30.62 -4.57
CA ASP A 109 15.57 -30.85 -3.20
C ASP A 109 14.43 -31.21 -2.23
N THR A 110 13.27 -31.63 -2.75
CA THR A 110 12.05 -31.91 -1.96
C THR A 110 11.49 -33.31 -2.23
N SER A 111 10.72 -33.81 -1.27
CA SER A 111 9.91 -35.03 -1.41
C SER A 111 8.42 -34.70 -1.28
N LEU A 112 7.61 -35.26 -2.17
CA LEU A 112 6.16 -35.32 -2.07
C LEU A 112 5.74 -36.72 -1.60
N VAL A 113 5.06 -36.79 -0.46
CA VAL A 113 4.60 -38.05 0.13
C VAL A 113 3.09 -38.16 -0.03
N LEU A 114 2.63 -39.28 -0.58
CA LEU A 114 1.24 -39.69 -0.63
C LEU A 114 0.98 -40.69 0.49
N LEU A 115 -0.06 -40.46 1.27
CA LEU A 115 -0.49 -41.33 2.36
C LEU A 115 -1.79 -42.03 1.99
N GLU A 116 -2.07 -43.18 2.60
CA GLU A 116 -3.33 -43.91 2.41
C GLU A 116 -4.53 -43.07 2.88
N ARG A 117 -4.42 -42.47 4.06
CA ARG A 117 -5.40 -41.51 4.61
C ARG A 117 -4.65 -40.39 5.28
N THR A 118 -5.21 -39.18 5.29
CA THR A 118 -4.51 -38.06 5.92
C THR A 118 -5.44 -37.11 6.67
N PRO A 119 -5.04 -36.65 7.87
CA PRO A 119 -5.71 -35.54 8.53
C PRO A 119 -5.29 -34.16 8.00
N PHE A 120 -4.30 -34.07 7.10
CA PHE A 120 -3.78 -32.81 6.57
C PHE A 120 -4.69 -32.28 5.47
N TYR A 121 -5.18 -31.07 5.66
CA TYR A 121 -5.97 -30.36 4.68
C TYR A 121 -5.06 -29.88 3.56
N ALA A 122 -5.42 -30.23 2.32
CA ALA A 122 -4.73 -29.72 1.16
C ALA A 122 -5.26 -28.33 0.77
N GLU A 123 -4.38 -27.45 0.27
CA GLU A 123 -4.77 -26.12 -0.19
C GLU A 123 -5.91 -26.19 -1.21
N MET A 124 -7.08 -25.64 -0.85
CA MET A 124 -8.26 -25.52 -1.72
C MET A 124 -9.27 -24.53 -1.15
N GLY A 125 -10.18 -24.01 -2.00
CA GLY A 125 -11.25 -23.10 -1.56
C GLY A 125 -10.76 -21.79 -0.94
N GLY A 126 -9.51 -21.39 -1.21
CA GLY A 126 -8.83 -20.25 -0.59
C GLY A 126 -8.16 -20.56 0.75
N GLN A 127 -8.42 -21.71 1.38
CA GLN A 127 -7.72 -22.14 2.58
C GLN A 127 -6.35 -22.73 2.24
N ILE A 128 -5.29 -22.25 2.92
CA ILE A 128 -3.93 -22.78 2.74
C ILE A 128 -3.79 -24.20 3.30
N GLY A 129 -2.86 -24.95 2.71
CA GLY A 129 -2.54 -26.31 3.13
C GLY A 129 -1.99 -26.39 4.55
N ASP A 130 -2.20 -27.53 5.20
CA ASP A 130 -1.64 -27.78 6.53
C ASP A 130 -0.14 -28.06 6.51
N THR A 131 0.45 -27.80 7.66
CA THR A 131 1.81 -28.18 8.00
C THR A 131 1.79 -29.09 9.22
N GLY A 132 2.89 -29.79 9.47
CA GLY A 132 2.97 -30.68 10.62
C GLY A 132 4.19 -31.58 10.55
N ILE A 133 4.05 -32.76 11.13
CA ILE A 133 5.14 -33.72 11.31
C ILE A 133 4.68 -35.09 10.80
N LEU A 134 5.57 -35.76 10.06
CA LEU A 134 5.51 -37.18 9.75
C LEU A 134 6.60 -37.89 10.55
N GLN A 135 6.26 -38.97 11.23
CA GLN A 135 7.17 -39.76 12.04
C GLN A 135 7.19 -41.22 11.56
N VAL A 136 8.39 -41.77 11.45
CA VAL A 136 8.64 -43.18 11.09
C VAL A 136 9.72 -43.73 12.02
N GLY A 137 9.33 -44.60 12.94
CA GLY A 137 10.21 -45.05 14.04
C GLY A 137 10.84 -43.86 14.78
N PRO A 138 12.19 -43.77 14.86
CA PRO A 138 12.88 -42.65 15.50
C PRO A 138 13.07 -41.41 14.60
N LYS A 139 12.79 -41.51 13.29
CA LYS A 139 12.95 -40.41 12.34
C LYS A 139 11.70 -39.53 12.33
N SER A 140 11.89 -38.23 12.19
CA SER A 140 10.81 -37.23 12.13
C SER A 140 11.11 -36.23 11.02
N PHE A 141 10.12 -36.00 10.17
CA PHE A 141 10.19 -35.12 9.02
C PHE A 141 9.12 -34.04 9.11
N ARG A 142 9.46 -32.81 8.73
CA ARG A 142 8.52 -31.68 8.76
C ARG A 142 7.77 -31.60 7.45
N ILE A 143 6.45 -31.76 7.50
CA ILE A 143 5.55 -31.43 6.39
C ILE A 143 5.40 -29.91 6.35
N LYS A 144 5.84 -29.32 5.25
CA LYS A 144 5.93 -27.86 5.03
C LYS A 144 4.74 -27.29 4.29
N ASP A 145 4.07 -28.12 3.51
CA ASP A 145 2.94 -27.74 2.69
C ASP A 145 2.12 -28.98 2.32
N THR A 146 0.83 -28.82 2.10
CA THR A 146 -0.07 -29.91 1.70
C THR A 146 -0.92 -29.43 0.53
N THR A 147 -0.83 -30.12 -0.60
CA THR A 147 -1.50 -29.71 -1.85
C THR A 147 -2.34 -30.86 -2.42
N ARG A 148 -3.29 -30.53 -3.29
CA ARG A 148 -4.16 -31.51 -3.94
C ARG A 148 -3.99 -31.45 -5.45
N ASP A 149 -3.84 -32.61 -6.08
CA ASP A 149 -3.76 -32.69 -7.53
C ASP A 149 -5.14 -32.75 -8.21
N GLY A 150 -5.15 -32.90 -9.54
CA GLY A 150 -6.38 -33.00 -10.33
C GLY A 150 -7.13 -34.34 -10.20
N GLN A 151 -6.47 -35.39 -9.69
CA GLN A 151 -7.05 -36.72 -9.47
C GLN A 151 -7.59 -36.90 -8.04
N GLY A 152 -7.26 -35.96 -7.15
CA GLY A 152 -7.72 -35.93 -5.78
C GLY A 152 -6.69 -36.44 -4.77
N HIS A 153 -5.47 -36.71 -5.19
CA HIS A 153 -4.36 -37.09 -4.32
C HIS A 153 -3.94 -35.92 -3.44
N ILE A 154 -3.72 -36.20 -2.15
CA ILE A 154 -3.21 -35.22 -1.19
C ILE A 154 -1.70 -35.45 -1.01
N LEU A 155 -0.92 -34.46 -1.44
CA LEU A 155 0.53 -34.50 -1.49
C LEU A 155 1.13 -33.68 -0.36
N HIS A 156 1.97 -34.32 0.45
CA HIS A 156 2.64 -33.72 1.59
C HIS A 156 4.07 -33.37 1.21
N ARG A 157 4.41 -32.08 1.15
CA ARG A 157 5.76 -31.63 0.79
C ARG A 157 6.69 -31.61 2.01
N ILE A 158 7.85 -32.22 1.84
CA ILE A 158 8.97 -32.20 2.77
C ILE A 158 10.16 -31.58 2.03
N ASP A 159 10.77 -30.54 2.58
CA ASP A 159 11.87 -29.80 1.93
C ASP A 159 13.24 -30.50 2.11
N GLU A 160 13.25 -31.83 1.97
CA GLU A 160 14.43 -32.70 1.92
C GLU A 160 14.03 -34.03 1.29
N HIS A 161 15.01 -34.79 0.79
CA HIS A 161 14.78 -36.15 0.30
C HIS A 161 14.55 -37.10 1.47
N VAL A 162 13.41 -37.82 1.43
CA VAL A 162 13.07 -38.82 2.44
C VAL A 162 13.07 -40.23 1.87
N ASP A 163 13.80 -41.14 2.52
CA ASP A 163 13.77 -42.56 2.21
C ASP A 163 12.67 -43.24 3.04
N LEU A 164 11.43 -43.15 2.58
CA LEU A 164 10.28 -43.88 3.14
C LEU A 164 9.91 -45.05 2.21
N VAL A 165 9.52 -46.18 2.80
CA VAL A 165 9.13 -47.37 2.05
C VAL A 165 7.63 -47.36 1.80
N VAL A 166 7.19 -47.83 0.63
CA VAL A 166 5.76 -48.03 0.34
C VAL A 166 5.18 -49.05 1.33
N ASP A 167 3.94 -48.81 1.77
CA ASP A 167 3.22 -49.51 2.83
C ASP A 167 3.87 -49.43 4.23
N GLU A 168 4.88 -48.58 4.41
CA GLU A 168 5.49 -48.35 5.73
C GLU A 168 4.52 -47.61 6.66
N PRO A 169 4.29 -48.11 7.89
CA PRO A 169 3.44 -47.42 8.86
C PRO A 169 4.13 -46.16 9.37
N VAL A 170 3.39 -45.05 9.36
CA VAL A 170 3.84 -43.74 9.82
C VAL A 170 2.81 -43.12 10.74
N VAL A 171 3.28 -42.23 11.62
CA VAL A 171 2.45 -41.43 12.51
C VAL A 171 2.54 -39.99 12.05
N VAL A 172 1.39 -39.34 11.83
CA VAL A 172 1.35 -37.95 11.37
C VAL A 172 0.59 -37.06 12.36
N SER A 173 1.09 -35.84 12.55
CA SER A 173 0.51 -34.84 13.46
C SER A 173 0.45 -33.50 12.76
N VAL A 174 -0.75 -32.95 12.63
CA VAL A 174 -0.98 -31.60 12.09
C VAL A 174 -0.49 -30.57 13.11
N ASP A 175 0.06 -29.46 12.64
CA ASP A 175 0.31 -28.28 13.46
C ASP A 175 -1.04 -27.73 13.96
N LEU A 176 -1.42 -28.14 15.17
CA LEU A 176 -2.75 -27.90 15.73
C LEU A 176 -3.01 -26.41 15.94
N GLU A 177 -2.02 -25.66 16.42
CA GLU A 177 -2.17 -24.22 16.66
C GLU A 177 -2.44 -23.49 15.34
N ARG A 178 -1.64 -23.80 14.31
CA ARG A 178 -1.82 -23.23 12.97
C ARG A 178 -3.17 -23.63 12.37
N ARG A 179 -3.57 -24.90 12.47
CA ARG A 179 -4.88 -25.38 11.99
C ARG A 179 -6.03 -24.62 12.65
N LEU A 180 -5.99 -24.46 13.97
CA LEU A 180 -7.04 -23.74 14.72
C LEU A 180 -7.09 -22.26 14.31
N ALA A 181 -5.95 -21.62 14.04
CA ALA A 181 -5.93 -20.25 13.53
C ALA A 181 -6.56 -20.13 12.13
N ILE A 182 -6.24 -21.06 11.23
CA ILE A 182 -6.84 -21.15 9.89
C ILE A 182 -8.36 -21.36 9.99
N GLN A 183 -8.81 -22.30 10.82
CA GLN A 183 -10.23 -22.59 11.05
C GLN A 183 -11.00 -21.36 11.54
N ARG A 184 -10.42 -20.57 12.45
CA ARG A 184 -11.00 -19.31 12.93
C ARG A 184 -11.15 -18.31 11.78
N ASN A 185 -10.10 -18.09 11.00
CA ASN A 185 -10.14 -17.20 9.84
C ASN A 185 -11.14 -17.67 8.78
N HIS A 186 -11.27 -18.99 8.58
CA HIS A 186 -12.24 -19.55 7.63
C HIS A 186 -13.68 -19.28 8.09
N SER A 187 -14.01 -19.64 9.33
CA SER A 187 -15.34 -19.37 9.89
C SER A 187 -15.66 -17.87 9.92
N ALA A 188 -14.68 -17.01 10.18
CA ALA A 188 -14.85 -15.56 10.10
C ALA A 188 -15.14 -15.06 8.68
N THR A 189 -14.58 -15.71 7.65
CA THR A 189 -14.83 -15.36 6.25
C THR A 189 -16.31 -15.53 5.90
N HIS A 190 -16.95 -16.60 6.37
CA HIS A 190 -18.39 -16.83 6.20
C HIS A 190 -19.26 -15.80 6.94
N LEU A 191 -18.92 -15.49 8.19
CA LEU A 191 -19.64 -14.45 8.95
C LEU A 191 -19.52 -13.07 8.28
N MET A 192 -18.32 -12.75 7.78
CA MET A 192 -18.08 -11.51 7.04
C MET A 192 -18.85 -11.50 5.72
N HIS A 193 -18.89 -12.61 4.98
CA HIS A 193 -19.69 -12.71 3.76
C HIS A 193 -21.19 -12.48 4.03
N HIS A 194 -21.72 -13.08 5.11
CA HIS A 194 -23.08 -12.80 5.57
C HIS A 194 -23.29 -11.32 5.91
N ALA A 195 -22.39 -10.72 6.70
CA ALA A 195 -22.48 -9.31 7.10
C ALA A 195 -22.41 -8.36 5.90
N LEU A 196 -21.51 -8.61 4.94
CA LEU A 196 -21.41 -7.86 3.69
C LEU A 196 -22.73 -7.91 2.90
N ARG A 197 -23.34 -9.09 2.76
CA ARG A 197 -24.62 -9.24 2.06
C ARG A 197 -25.76 -8.51 2.78
N LYS A 198 -25.71 -8.44 4.12
CA LYS A 198 -26.70 -7.74 4.94
C LYS A 198 -26.58 -6.22 4.83
N VAL A 199 -25.37 -5.69 4.81
CA VAL A 199 -25.11 -4.24 4.79
C VAL A 199 -25.13 -3.67 3.37
N LEU A 200 -24.50 -4.36 2.41
CA LEU A 200 -24.31 -3.86 1.05
C LEU A 200 -25.38 -4.38 0.08
N GLY A 201 -25.94 -5.56 0.34
CA GLY A 201 -26.99 -6.18 -0.48
C GLY A 201 -26.63 -7.57 -1.00
N THR A 202 -27.65 -8.29 -1.46
CA THR A 202 -27.55 -9.70 -1.88
C THR A 202 -26.81 -9.93 -3.21
N HIS A 203 -26.44 -8.86 -3.91
CA HIS A 203 -25.58 -8.93 -5.09
C HIS A 203 -24.13 -9.26 -4.77
N VAL A 204 -23.70 -9.05 -3.52
CA VAL A 204 -22.36 -9.43 -3.06
C VAL A 204 -22.18 -10.94 -3.15
N ARG A 205 -21.14 -11.33 -3.88
CA ARG A 205 -20.68 -12.68 -4.19
C ARG A 205 -19.16 -12.70 -4.15
N GLN A 206 -18.62 -13.82 -3.70
CA GLN A 206 -17.18 -14.05 -3.68
C GLN A 206 -16.60 -14.08 -5.10
N ALA A 207 -15.56 -13.29 -5.31
CA ALA A 207 -14.71 -13.27 -6.50
C ALA A 207 -13.32 -13.91 -6.22
N GLY A 208 -12.94 -14.04 -4.95
CA GLY A 208 -11.69 -14.66 -4.53
C GLY A 208 -11.61 -14.74 -3.01
N SER A 209 -10.83 -15.70 -2.49
CA SER A 209 -10.58 -15.84 -1.05
C SER A 209 -9.16 -16.34 -0.80
N LEU A 210 -8.59 -15.92 0.31
CA LEU A 210 -7.37 -16.47 0.89
C LEU A 210 -7.53 -16.50 2.40
N VAL A 211 -7.37 -17.68 3.00
CA VAL A 211 -7.50 -17.93 4.42
C VAL A 211 -6.18 -18.55 4.89
N THR A 212 -5.46 -17.79 5.71
CA THR A 212 -4.17 -18.20 6.30
C THR A 212 -4.30 -18.34 7.81
N ASP A 213 -3.22 -18.74 8.49
CA ASP A 213 -3.15 -18.69 9.95
C ASP A 213 -2.99 -17.26 10.49
N LYS A 214 -2.59 -16.30 9.65
CA LYS A 214 -2.33 -14.91 10.06
C LYS A 214 -3.46 -13.94 9.74
N ARG A 215 -4.22 -14.19 8.69
CA ARG A 215 -5.29 -13.29 8.20
C ARG A 215 -6.21 -13.99 7.20
N LEU A 216 -7.34 -13.35 6.94
CA LEU A 216 -8.21 -13.65 5.81
C LEU A 216 -8.25 -12.48 4.82
N ARG A 217 -8.49 -12.81 3.55
CA ARG A 217 -8.69 -11.88 2.44
C ARG A 217 -9.88 -12.35 1.64
N PHE A 218 -10.83 -11.46 1.40
CA PHE A 218 -12.04 -11.76 0.67
C PHE A 218 -12.28 -10.72 -0.41
N ASP A 219 -12.36 -11.22 -1.63
CA ASP A 219 -12.61 -10.42 -2.82
C ASP A 219 -14.07 -10.64 -3.22
N PHE A 220 -14.80 -9.56 -3.48
CA PHE A 220 -16.22 -9.64 -3.76
C PHE A 220 -16.66 -8.60 -4.78
N ASN A 221 -17.75 -8.89 -5.49
CA ASN A 221 -18.30 -7.95 -6.46
C ASN A 221 -19.08 -6.82 -5.76
N HIS A 222 -18.60 -5.59 -5.94
CA HIS A 222 -19.25 -4.38 -5.48
C HIS A 222 -18.70 -3.18 -6.25
N TYR A 223 -19.57 -2.28 -6.71
CA TYR A 223 -19.20 -1.19 -7.64
C TYR A 223 -18.62 0.04 -6.94
N GLU A 224 -18.96 0.25 -5.68
CA GLU A 224 -18.60 1.44 -4.93
C GLU A 224 -17.57 1.12 -3.84
N ALA A 225 -16.97 2.17 -3.28
CA ALA A 225 -16.15 1.99 -2.10
C ALA A 225 -17.02 1.72 -0.88
N VAL A 226 -16.67 0.70 -0.09
CA VAL A 226 -17.35 0.46 1.18
C VAL A 226 -16.96 1.59 2.13
N THR A 227 -17.96 2.34 2.59
CA THR A 227 -17.71 3.50 3.45
C THR A 227 -17.18 3.08 4.81
N HIS A 228 -16.55 4.00 5.53
CA HIS A 228 -16.06 3.75 6.89
C HIS A 228 -17.18 3.31 7.83
N GLU A 229 -18.36 3.92 7.70
CA GLU A 229 -19.56 3.57 8.47
C GLU A 229 -20.05 2.16 8.14
N GLN A 230 -20.06 1.78 6.87
CA GLN A 230 -20.43 0.42 6.45
C GLN A 230 -19.41 -0.61 6.95
N ILE A 231 -18.11 -0.33 6.91
CA ILE A 231 -17.08 -1.22 7.47
C ILE A 231 -17.29 -1.41 8.97
N LYS A 232 -17.56 -0.34 9.71
CA LYS A 232 -17.89 -0.43 11.15
C LYS A 232 -19.14 -1.29 11.39
N GLU A 233 -20.17 -1.13 10.58
CA GLU A 233 -21.39 -1.93 10.70
C GLU A 233 -21.13 -3.42 10.41
N ILE A 234 -20.34 -3.73 9.38
CA ILE A 234 -19.91 -5.10 9.04
C ILE A 234 -19.11 -5.70 10.21
N GLU A 235 -18.11 -5.00 10.72
CA GLU A 235 -17.33 -5.44 11.90
C GLU A 235 -18.24 -5.69 13.11
N HIS A 236 -19.21 -4.81 13.34
CA HIS A 236 -20.15 -4.93 14.45
C HIS A 236 -21.03 -6.18 14.31
N ILE A 237 -21.62 -6.41 13.13
CA ILE A 237 -22.45 -7.60 12.87
C ILE A 237 -21.63 -8.88 13.06
N VAL A 238 -20.42 -8.96 12.50
CA VAL A 238 -19.56 -10.15 12.65
C VAL A 238 -19.27 -10.42 14.12
N ASN A 239 -18.83 -9.40 14.88
CA ASN A 239 -18.53 -9.58 16.30
C ASN A 239 -19.77 -9.91 17.14
N GLN A 240 -20.95 -9.36 16.81
CA GLN A 240 -22.21 -9.75 17.45
C GLN A 240 -22.51 -11.24 17.28
N LEU A 241 -22.30 -11.79 16.07
CA LEU A 241 -22.51 -13.22 15.79
C LEU A 241 -21.47 -14.09 16.50
N ILE A 242 -20.25 -13.59 16.68
CA ILE A 242 -19.20 -14.24 17.46
C ILE A 242 -19.61 -14.31 18.94
N TRP A 243 -20.11 -13.22 19.52
CA TRP A 243 -20.56 -13.20 20.93
C TRP A 243 -21.77 -14.08 21.21
N GLN A 244 -22.62 -14.32 20.20
CA GLN A 244 -23.73 -15.28 20.31
C GLN A 244 -23.24 -16.73 20.44
N ASN A 245 -22.00 -17.02 20.05
CA ASN A 245 -21.36 -18.32 20.16
C ASN A 245 -22.21 -19.47 19.55
N GLY A 246 -22.80 -19.21 18.39
CA GLY A 246 -23.60 -20.18 17.65
C GLY A 246 -22.77 -21.40 17.24
N LEU A 247 -23.39 -22.58 17.26
CA LEU A 247 -22.73 -23.82 16.84
C LEU A 247 -22.48 -23.81 15.33
N ILE A 248 -21.32 -24.34 14.94
CA ILE A 248 -20.97 -24.56 13.54
C ILE A 248 -21.14 -26.05 13.25
N LYS A 249 -22.03 -26.34 12.30
CA LYS A 249 -22.39 -27.69 11.89
C LYS A 249 -22.04 -27.88 10.44
N TRP A 250 -21.86 -29.13 10.04
CA TRP A 250 -21.68 -29.49 8.64
C TRP A 250 -22.24 -30.88 8.37
N TYR A 251 -22.68 -31.08 7.14
CA TYR A 251 -23.24 -32.33 6.66
C TYR A 251 -23.11 -32.41 5.15
N GLU A 252 -23.20 -33.63 4.61
CA GLU A 252 -23.12 -33.88 3.18
C GLU A 252 -24.49 -34.21 2.60
N VAL A 253 -24.75 -33.71 1.40
CA VAL A 253 -25.97 -33.99 0.65
C VAL A 253 -25.64 -34.20 -0.83
N PRO A 254 -26.47 -34.95 -1.57
CA PRO A 254 -26.47 -34.89 -3.02
C PRO A 254 -26.64 -33.45 -3.53
N PHE A 255 -25.87 -33.06 -4.54
CA PHE A 255 -25.87 -31.68 -5.05
C PHE A 255 -27.24 -31.23 -5.55
N ASP A 256 -28.01 -32.15 -6.14
CA ASP A 256 -29.38 -31.94 -6.61
C ASP A 256 -30.39 -31.79 -5.47
N GLN A 257 -30.03 -32.15 -4.23
CA GLN A 257 -30.84 -32.03 -3.02
C GLN A 257 -30.39 -30.87 -2.11
N LYS A 258 -29.45 -30.05 -2.56
CA LYS A 258 -29.00 -28.87 -1.81
C LYS A 258 -30.16 -27.89 -1.58
N PRO A 259 -30.44 -27.45 -0.34
CA PRO A 259 -31.47 -26.46 -0.07
C PRO A 259 -31.25 -25.13 -0.84
N GLU A 260 -32.33 -24.44 -1.20
CA GLU A 260 -32.27 -23.22 -2.03
C GLU A 260 -31.53 -22.07 -1.36
N ASN A 261 -31.62 -21.95 -0.03
CA ASN A 261 -30.97 -20.92 0.76
C ASN A 261 -29.47 -21.15 0.96
N VAL A 262 -28.94 -22.32 0.62
CA VAL A 262 -27.50 -22.60 0.67
C VAL A 262 -26.80 -21.89 -0.48
N ILE A 263 -25.88 -20.99 -0.14
CA ILE A 263 -25.07 -20.27 -1.11
C ILE A 263 -24.04 -21.24 -1.69
N ALA A 264 -24.02 -21.35 -3.01
CA ALA A 264 -22.96 -22.02 -3.75
C ALA A 264 -22.08 -20.95 -4.41
N GLN A 265 -20.77 -21.18 -4.43
CA GLN A 265 -19.83 -20.24 -5.01
C GLN A 265 -19.93 -20.28 -6.54
N PHE A 266 -19.94 -19.11 -7.16
CA PHE A 266 -20.15 -19.00 -8.60
C PHE A 266 -18.89 -19.40 -9.36
N GLY A 267 -19.01 -20.33 -10.31
CA GLY A 267 -17.90 -20.76 -11.19
C GLY A 267 -17.14 -22.00 -10.72
N GLU A 268 -17.46 -22.55 -9.55
CA GLU A 268 -16.91 -23.82 -9.09
C GLU A 268 -17.62 -25.02 -9.71
N LYS A 269 -16.88 -26.10 -9.94
CA LYS A 269 -17.45 -27.40 -10.32
C LYS A 269 -17.64 -28.23 -9.06
N TYR A 270 -18.89 -28.54 -8.74
CA TYR A 270 -19.25 -29.38 -7.61
C TYR A 270 -19.38 -30.84 -8.04
N GLY A 271 -18.97 -31.76 -7.15
CA GLY A 271 -19.20 -33.19 -7.31
C GLY A 271 -20.66 -33.57 -7.04
N ASN A 272 -20.98 -34.86 -7.17
CA ASN A 272 -22.33 -35.38 -6.92
C ASN A 272 -22.78 -35.23 -5.46
N ILE A 273 -21.83 -35.29 -4.52
CA ILE A 273 -22.03 -35.04 -3.10
C ILE A 273 -21.32 -33.74 -2.74
N VAL A 274 -22.00 -32.87 -2.00
CA VAL A 274 -21.45 -31.59 -1.53
C VAL A 274 -21.60 -31.44 -0.03
N ARG A 275 -20.62 -30.76 0.56
CA ARG A 275 -20.60 -30.44 1.99
C ARG A 275 -21.19 -29.06 2.24
N ILE A 276 -22.21 -29.01 3.07
CA ILE A 276 -22.83 -27.77 3.56
C ILE A 276 -22.22 -27.45 4.92
N VAL A 277 -21.82 -26.20 5.11
CA VAL A 277 -21.43 -25.64 6.42
C VAL A 277 -22.51 -24.66 6.84
N ASP A 278 -23.03 -24.88 8.05
CA ASP A 278 -24.03 -24.06 8.71
C ASP A 278 -23.37 -23.39 9.93
N ILE A 279 -23.22 -22.07 9.87
CA ILE A 279 -22.68 -21.25 10.94
C ILE A 279 -23.83 -20.55 11.64
N GLY A 280 -24.30 -21.15 12.74
CA GLY A 280 -25.32 -20.58 13.63
C GLY A 280 -26.64 -20.21 12.94
N GLU A 281 -26.99 -20.88 11.84
CA GLU A 281 -28.16 -20.58 10.99
C GLU A 281 -28.11 -19.19 10.31
N TYR A 282 -26.99 -18.46 10.43
CA TYR A 282 -26.79 -17.16 9.80
C TYR A 282 -26.24 -17.29 8.39
N SER A 283 -25.26 -18.20 8.22
CA SER A 283 -24.59 -18.48 6.94
C SER A 283 -24.67 -19.98 6.65
N LEU A 284 -25.28 -20.32 5.52
CA LEU A 284 -25.31 -21.68 4.97
C LEU A 284 -24.65 -21.66 3.60
N GLU A 285 -23.48 -22.30 3.49
CA GLU A 285 -22.66 -22.25 2.28
C GLU A 285 -22.10 -23.63 1.95
N LEU A 286 -21.91 -23.91 0.65
CA LEU A 286 -21.11 -25.04 0.22
C LEU A 286 -19.65 -24.75 0.53
N CYS A 287 -19.04 -25.56 1.40
CA CYS A 287 -17.65 -25.37 1.76
C CYS A 287 -16.99 -26.69 2.14
N GLY A 288 -15.90 -27.00 1.44
CA GLY A 288 -15.01 -28.12 1.76
C GLY A 288 -13.92 -27.75 2.76
N GLY A 289 -13.98 -26.57 3.38
CA GLY A 289 -12.99 -26.06 4.33
C GLY A 289 -13.07 -26.66 5.71
N THR A 290 -12.01 -26.44 6.49
CA THR A 290 -12.03 -26.72 7.93
C THR A 290 -12.55 -25.50 8.69
N HIS A 291 -13.38 -25.72 9.71
CA HIS A 291 -14.02 -24.66 10.48
C HIS A 291 -13.83 -24.84 11.98
N ALA A 292 -13.96 -23.74 12.71
CA ALA A 292 -14.19 -23.77 14.16
C ALA A 292 -15.49 -24.51 14.51
N ARG A 293 -15.68 -24.92 15.77
CA ARG A 293 -16.89 -25.63 16.22
C ARG A 293 -18.00 -24.70 16.68
N ALA A 294 -17.66 -23.48 17.09
CA ALA A 294 -18.61 -22.46 17.46
C ALA A 294 -18.08 -21.07 17.09
N THR A 295 -18.96 -20.09 16.86
CA THR A 295 -18.54 -18.75 16.44
C THR A 295 -17.71 -18.03 17.49
N GLY A 296 -17.87 -18.33 18.78
CA GLY A 296 -17.09 -17.74 19.85
C GLY A 296 -15.61 -18.15 19.84
N GLU A 297 -15.27 -19.28 19.22
CA GLU A 297 -13.88 -19.72 19.05
C GLU A 297 -13.10 -18.79 18.11
N ILE A 298 -13.79 -18.03 17.23
CA ILE A 298 -13.16 -17.10 16.28
C ILE A 298 -12.37 -16.00 17.01
N GLY A 299 -12.88 -15.52 18.15
CA GLY A 299 -12.34 -14.36 18.85
C GLY A 299 -12.69 -13.04 18.16
N PHE A 300 -12.08 -11.93 18.58
CA PHE A 300 -12.43 -10.60 18.05
C PHE A 300 -12.08 -10.48 16.56
N PHE A 301 -13.03 -10.02 15.75
CA PHE A 301 -12.84 -9.78 14.31
C PHE A 301 -12.54 -8.30 14.04
N LYS A 302 -11.51 -8.04 13.23
CA LYS A 302 -11.11 -6.68 12.83
C LYS A 302 -10.73 -6.62 11.35
N VAL A 303 -11.31 -5.66 10.64
CA VAL A 303 -10.89 -5.31 9.27
C VAL A 303 -9.60 -4.49 9.34
N LEU A 304 -8.60 -4.93 8.59
CA LEU A 304 -7.32 -4.24 8.43
C LEU A 304 -7.40 -3.19 7.32
N SER A 305 -7.97 -3.58 6.18
CA SER A 305 -8.03 -2.71 5.02
C SER A 305 -9.19 -3.07 4.10
N GLU A 306 -9.58 -2.08 3.32
CA GLU A 306 -10.55 -2.20 2.25
C GLU A 306 -10.04 -1.46 1.01
N SER A 307 -10.14 -2.06 -0.17
CA SER A 307 -9.59 -1.51 -1.41
C SER A 307 -10.27 -2.03 -2.68
N ALA A 308 -10.16 -1.27 -3.79
CA ALA A 308 -10.53 -1.75 -5.11
C ALA A 308 -9.40 -2.59 -5.71
N ILE A 309 -9.73 -3.77 -6.27
CA ILE A 309 -8.76 -4.59 -7.02
C ILE A 309 -8.89 -4.33 -8.52
N SER A 310 -10.13 -4.30 -8.99
CA SER A 310 -10.55 -4.00 -10.36
C SER A 310 -11.92 -3.36 -10.28
N ALA A 311 -12.44 -2.86 -11.39
CA ALA A 311 -13.79 -2.33 -11.36
C ALA A 311 -14.82 -3.41 -11.02
N GLY A 312 -15.82 -2.99 -10.25
CA GLY A 312 -16.84 -3.90 -9.73
C GLY A 312 -16.32 -4.94 -8.74
N THR A 313 -15.04 -4.92 -8.33
CA THR A 313 -14.47 -5.89 -7.37
C THR A 313 -13.70 -5.18 -6.26
N ARG A 314 -14.09 -5.46 -5.02
CA ARG A 314 -13.50 -4.94 -3.78
C ARG A 314 -12.79 -6.06 -3.02
N ARG A 315 -11.82 -5.69 -2.19
CA ARG A 315 -11.10 -6.56 -1.27
C ARG A 315 -11.26 -6.06 0.14
N ILE A 316 -11.58 -6.97 1.06
CA ILE A 316 -11.40 -6.76 2.49
C ILE A 316 -10.33 -7.73 2.99
N GLU A 317 -9.40 -7.20 3.77
CA GLU A 317 -8.47 -8.00 4.56
C GLU A 317 -8.81 -7.83 6.04
N ALA A 318 -8.84 -8.94 6.78
CA ALA A 318 -9.23 -8.94 8.18
C ALA A 318 -8.43 -9.98 8.99
N VAL A 319 -8.45 -9.80 10.31
CA VAL A 319 -7.76 -10.65 11.30
C VAL A 319 -8.70 -11.03 12.42
N VAL A 320 -8.44 -12.19 13.03
CA VAL A 320 -9.20 -12.70 14.18
C VAL A 320 -8.32 -13.31 15.26
N GLY A 321 -8.88 -13.56 16.44
CA GLY A 321 -8.21 -14.25 17.54
C GLY A 321 -6.93 -13.55 17.99
N ASP A 322 -5.83 -14.29 18.07
CA ASP A 322 -4.53 -13.77 18.52
C ASP A 322 -3.99 -12.68 17.58
N THR A 323 -4.18 -12.84 16.26
CA THR A 323 -3.71 -11.86 15.27
C THR A 323 -4.43 -10.52 15.37
N SER A 324 -5.72 -10.52 15.74
CA SER A 324 -6.45 -9.27 15.98
C SER A 324 -6.07 -8.63 17.30
N PHE A 325 -5.77 -9.42 18.34
CA PHE A 325 -5.22 -8.92 19.59
C PHE A 325 -3.87 -8.23 19.39
N ALA A 326 -2.92 -8.88 18.72
CA ALA A 326 -1.61 -8.31 18.41
C ALA A 326 -1.70 -7.01 17.59
N PHE A 327 -2.61 -6.96 16.61
CA PHE A 327 -2.88 -5.75 15.84
C PHE A 327 -3.38 -4.60 16.73
N ILE A 328 -4.30 -4.87 17.66
CA ILE A 328 -4.83 -3.85 18.57
C ILE A 328 -3.76 -3.31 19.51
N GLU A 329 -2.92 -4.19 20.07
CA GLU A 329 -1.79 -3.78 20.92
C GLU A 329 -0.83 -2.85 20.16
N GLU A 330 -0.45 -3.20 18.92
CA GLU A 330 0.42 -2.34 18.09
C GLU A 330 -0.20 -0.95 17.84
N GLN A 331 -1.52 -0.89 17.62
CA GLN A 331 -2.24 0.37 17.44
C GLN A 331 -2.29 1.19 18.74
N ILE A 332 -2.49 0.55 19.89
CA ILE A 332 -2.50 1.19 21.21
C ILE A 332 -1.12 1.75 21.53
N ASP A 333 -0.06 0.96 21.34
CA ASP A 333 1.33 1.37 21.56
C ASP A 333 1.69 2.58 20.69
N SER A 334 1.29 2.57 19.42
CA SER A 334 1.50 3.70 18.51
C SER A 334 0.82 4.98 19.00
N LEU A 335 -0.42 4.88 19.50
CA LEU A 335 -1.15 6.01 20.07
C LEU A 335 -0.50 6.52 21.36
N GLN A 336 -0.09 5.60 22.25
CA GLN A 336 0.58 5.95 23.50
C GLN A 336 1.93 6.65 23.23
N HIS A 337 2.72 6.16 22.28
CA HIS A 337 3.99 6.77 21.90
C HIS A 337 3.80 8.18 21.34
N ALA A 338 2.80 8.38 20.48
CA ALA A 338 2.46 9.71 19.97
C ALA A 338 2.03 10.66 21.10
N ALA A 339 1.18 10.19 22.02
CA ALA A 339 0.70 10.98 23.14
C ALA A 339 1.83 11.37 24.11
N ALA A 340 2.75 10.43 24.39
CA ALA A 340 3.93 10.66 25.23
C ALA A 340 4.86 11.73 24.63
N LYS A 341 5.10 11.70 23.31
CA LYS A 341 5.89 12.73 22.61
C LYS A 341 5.27 14.13 22.71
N LEU A 342 3.95 14.21 22.76
CA LEU A 342 3.23 15.49 22.90
C LEU A 342 2.96 15.90 24.36
N GLY A 343 3.35 15.05 25.32
CA GLY A 343 3.14 15.27 26.75
C GLY A 343 1.65 15.31 27.15
N CYS A 344 0.82 14.45 26.54
CA CYS A 344 -0.62 14.40 26.79
C CYS A 344 -1.11 12.95 26.96
N ALA A 345 -2.35 12.78 27.44
CA ALA A 345 -3.00 11.47 27.43
C ALA A 345 -3.48 11.11 26.01
N PRO A 346 -3.57 9.81 25.63
CA PRO A 346 -4.05 9.41 24.30
C PRO A 346 -5.43 9.97 23.93
N SER A 347 -6.32 10.14 24.91
CA SER A 347 -7.63 10.77 24.73
C SER A 347 -7.57 12.24 24.30
N ASP A 348 -6.50 12.95 24.64
CA ASP A 348 -6.30 14.37 24.33
C ASP A 348 -5.39 14.60 23.11
N LEU A 349 -4.90 13.51 22.48
CA LEU A 349 -3.95 13.57 21.37
C LEU A 349 -4.43 14.47 20.23
N GLY A 350 -5.71 14.35 19.84
CA GLY A 350 -6.30 15.16 18.77
C GLY A 350 -6.26 16.66 19.09
N LYS A 351 -6.74 17.05 20.28
CA LYS A 351 -6.72 18.44 20.74
C LYS A 351 -5.30 19.00 20.84
N ARG A 352 -4.35 18.19 21.34
CA ARG A 352 -2.96 18.60 21.47
C ARG A 352 -2.30 18.80 20.10
N LEU A 353 -2.63 17.95 19.13
CA LEU A 353 -2.17 18.09 17.76
C LEU A 353 -2.73 19.36 17.09
N GLU A 354 -4.02 19.63 17.24
CA GLU A 354 -4.66 20.85 16.74
C GLU A 354 -3.98 22.12 17.30
N SER A 355 -3.81 22.18 18.63
CA SER A 355 -3.10 23.29 19.30
C SER A 355 -1.68 23.47 18.76
N LEU A 356 -0.92 22.40 18.53
CA LEU A 356 0.44 22.50 17.98
C LEU A 356 0.46 22.99 16.53
N LEU A 357 -0.53 22.63 15.72
CA LEU A 357 -0.67 23.12 14.35
C LEU A 357 -1.02 24.62 14.34
N GLU A 358 -1.88 25.07 15.25
CA GLU A 358 -2.21 26.48 15.42
C GLU A 358 -1.02 27.31 15.94
N ASP A 359 -0.29 26.79 16.93
CA ASP A 359 0.92 27.41 17.47
C ASP A 359 1.99 27.56 16.37
N LYS A 360 2.18 26.53 15.53
CA LYS A 360 3.10 26.59 14.39
C LYS A 360 2.77 27.75 13.45
N VAL A 361 1.50 27.88 13.05
CA VAL A 361 1.05 28.97 12.16
C VAL A 361 1.25 30.34 12.82
N THR A 362 1.04 30.42 14.13
CA THR A 362 1.23 31.66 14.89
C THR A 362 2.72 32.04 14.97
N LEU A 363 3.59 31.11 15.33
CA LEU A 363 5.04 31.30 15.40
C LEU A 363 5.63 31.67 14.03
N GLU A 364 5.16 31.07 12.94
CA GLU A 364 5.58 31.45 11.58
C GLU A 364 5.21 32.91 11.24
N LYS A 365 4.03 33.37 11.66
CA LYS A 365 3.62 34.78 11.47
C LYS A 365 4.46 35.72 12.33
N GLU A 366 4.74 35.37 13.58
CA GLU A 366 5.58 36.17 14.46
C GLU A 366 7.02 36.25 13.97
N LEU A 367 7.60 35.13 13.52
CA LEU A 367 8.93 35.08 12.93
C LEU A 367 9.04 36.03 11.74
N LYS A 368 8.04 36.04 10.84
CA LYS A 368 8.00 36.96 9.70
C LYS A 368 7.93 38.42 10.14
N LYS A 369 7.15 38.74 11.18
CA LYS A 369 7.08 40.11 11.75
C LYS A 369 8.42 40.54 12.35
N PHE A 370 9.08 39.66 13.11
CA PHE A 370 10.40 39.95 13.68
C PHE A 370 11.46 40.17 12.60
N GLN A 371 11.47 39.34 11.55
CA GLN A 371 12.37 39.50 10.41
C GLN A 371 12.13 40.83 9.68
N GLN A 372 10.87 41.23 9.47
CA GLN A 372 10.53 42.52 8.85
C GLN A 372 10.98 43.70 9.71
N LYS A 373 10.79 43.62 11.04
CA LYS A 373 11.23 44.68 11.98
C LYS A 373 12.76 44.78 12.04
N ALA A 374 13.46 43.64 12.06
CA ALA A 374 14.92 43.61 12.03
C ALA A 374 15.47 44.22 10.73
N SER A 375 14.89 43.87 9.58
CA SER A 375 15.24 44.48 8.28
C SER A 375 15.01 45.99 8.29
N ALA A 376 13.89 46.46 8.85
CA ALA A 376 13.60 47.89 8.93
C ALA A 376 14.61 48.64 9.82
N ASN A 377 14.99 48.07 10.96
CA ASN A 377 16.02 48.67 11.82
C ASN A 377 17.38 48.72 11.12
N GLN A 378 17.79 47.62 10.48
CA GLN A 378 19.02 47.57 9.68
C GLN A 378 19.02 48.61 8.55
N ALA A 379 17.86 48.84 7.92
CA ALA A 379 17.71 49.87 6.89
C ALA A 379 17.93 51.27 7.45
N THR A 380 17.42 51.56 8.65
CA THR A 380 17.61 52.85 9.33
C THR A 380 19.08 53.04 9.72
N ASP A 381 19.70 52.06 10.37
CA ASP A 381 21.11 52.13 10.78
C ASP A 381 22.03 52.36 9.57
N LEU A 382 21.78 51.64 8.46
CA LEU A 382 22.54 51.84 7.23
C LEU A 382 22.25 53.20 6.60
N ALA A 383 21.01 53.70 6.64
CA ALA A 383 20.67 55.02 6.09
C ALA A 383 21.36 56.16 6.86
N ASP A 384 21.60 56.00 8.16
CA ASP A 384 22.34 56.97 8.98
C ASP A 384 23.84 57.02 8.63
N GLU A 385 24.38 55.95 8.01
CA GLU A 385 25.74 55.91 7.46
C GLU A 385 25.87 56.56 6.06
N ALA A 386 24.81 57.21 5.54
CA ALA A 386 24.82 57.81 4.22
C ALA A 386 25.86 58.93 4.10
N THR A 387 26.64 58.86 3.01
CA THR A 387 27.62 59.91 2.68
C THR A 387 27.07 60.82 1.60
N GLU A 388 27.35 62.13 1.66
CA GLU A 388 26.98 63.05 0.59
C GLU A 388 28.07 63.08 -0.49
N ARG A 389 27.68 62.85 -1.74
CA ARG A 389 28.51 63.02 -2.94
C ARG A 389 27.67 63.69 -4.02
N ASP A 390 28.17 64.75 -4.63
CA ASP A 390 27.50 65.48 -5.73
C ASP A 390 26.07 65.95 -5.42
N GLY A 391 25.78 66.30 -4.16
CA GLY A 391 24.45 66.74 -3.72
C GLY A 391 23.40 65.62 -3.65
N LEU A 392 23.85 64.36 -3.62
CA LEU A 392 23.07 63.14 -3.46
C LEU A 392 23.59 62.35 -2.24
N LYS A 393 22.70 61.59 -1.59
CA LYS A 393 23.11 60.65 -0.55
C LYS A 393 23.51 59.30 -1.16
N TRP A 394 24.60 58.73 -0.66
CA TRP A 394 25.17 57.48 -1.15
C TRP A 394 25.30 56.47 -0.01
N ILE A 395 24.81 55.26 -0.29
CA ILE A 395 25.07 54.06 0.50
C ILE A 395 25.73 53.03 -0.40
N VAL A 396 26.97 52.67 -0.08
CA VAL A 396 27.72 51.64 -0.80
C VAL A 396 28.32 50.70 0.24
N LYS A 397 27.69 49.56 0.48
CA LYS A 397 28.04 48.66 1.60
C LYS A 397 27.84 47.19 1.26
N GLN A 398 28.69 46.36 1.85
CA GLN A 398 28.40 44.95 1.99
C GLN A 398 27.42 44.74 3.15
N VAL A 399 26.37 43.95 2.93
CA VAL A 399 25.34 43.67 3.92
C VAL A 399 25.18 42.18 4.14
N LYS A 400 24.75 41.81 5.34
CA LYS A 400 24.27 40.46 5.64
C LYS A 400 22.75 40.44 5.43
N ALA A 401 22.30 39.61 4.50
CA ALA A 401 20.89 39.31 4.24
C ALA A 401 20.73 37.79 4.07
N ALA A 402 19.55 37.25 4.35
CA ALA A 402 19.34 35.79 4.28
C ALA A 402 19.27 35.27 2.83
N ASN A 403 18.74 36.07 1.90
CA ASN A 403 18.69 35.77 0.48
C ASN A 403 18.66 37.07 -0.37
N PRO A 404 18.83 36.99 -1.70
CA PRO A 404 18.82 38.17 -2.58
C PRO A 404 17.53 38.99 -2.55
N ASN A 405 16.37 38.37 -2.27
CA ASN A 405 15.09 39.09 -2.17
C ASN A 405 15.04 39.93 -0.90
N ASP A 406 15.56 39.43 0.22
CA ASP A 406 15.66 40.19 1.47
C ASP A 406 16.64 41.37 1.32
N MET A 407 17.77 41.16 0.63
CA MET A 407 18.71 42.25 0.30
C MET A 407 18.05 43.33 -0.58
N ARG A 408 17.19 42.92 -1.52
CA ARG A 408 16.40 43.84 -2.34
C ARG A 408 15.41 44.65 -1.50
N ALA A 409 14.68 43.99 -0.60
CA ALA A 409 13.75 44.66 0.31
C ALA A 409 14.47 45.67 1.21
N LEU A 410 15.64 45.30 1.75
CA LEU A 410 16.51 46.17 2.53
C LEU A 410 16.95 47.40 1.72
N ALA A 411 17.42 47.22 0.48
CA ALA A 411 17.84 48.32 -0.38
C ALA A 411 16.70 49.31 -0.68
N VAL A 412 15.48 48.80 -0.92
CA VAL A 412 14.29 49.63 -1.11
C VAL A 412 13.96 50.42 0.16
N GLN A 413 14.11 49.82 1.33
CA GLN A 413 13.91 50.52 2.61
C GLN A 413 14.96 51.60 2.84
N ILE A 414 16.25 51.31 2.61
CA ILE A 414 17.34 52.29 2.72
C ILE A 414 17.09 53.47 1.77
N SER A 415 16.76 53.20 0.50
CA SER A 415 16.47 54.22 -0.50
C SER A 415 15.32 55.15 -0.05
N LYS A 416 14.27 54.60 0.58
CA LYS A 416 13.19 55.41 1.15
C LYS A 416 13.64 56.27 2.33
N SER A 417 14.52 55.76 3.19
CA SER A 417 15.02 56.47 4.38
C SER A 417 15.97 57.60 4.02
N ILE A 418 16.87 57.42 3.04
CA ILE A 418 17.82 58.45 2.64
C ILE A 418 17.18 59.56 1.78
N GLY A 419 16.05 59.27 1.12
CA GLY A 419 15.40 60.19 0.18
C GLY A 419 16.05 60.10 -1.20
N GLU A 420 16.48 61.23 -1.77
CA GLU A 420 17.13 61.26 -3.09
C GLU A 420 18.61 60.83 -3.01
N GLY A 421 18.99 59.80 -3.78
CA GLY A 421 20.32 59.22 -3.68
C GLY A 421 20.55 57.93 -4.47
N VAL A 422 21.67 57.28 -4.16
CA VAL A 422 22.11 56.02 -4.74
C VAL A 422 22.36 55.01 -3.62
N VAL A 423 21.80 53.81 -3.76
CA VAL A 423 22.02 52.68 -2.85
C VAL A 423 22.63 51.52 -3.63
N VAL A 424 23.82 51.08 -3.24
CA VAL A 424 24.53 49.93 -3.79
C VAL A 424 24.84 48.96 -2.66
N LEU A 425 24.26 47.77 -2.72
CA LEU A 425 24.47 46.72 -1.71
C LEU A 425 25.14 45.49 -2.33
N GLY A 426 26.11 44.93 -1.63
CA GLY A 426 26.70 43.62 -1.92
C GLY A 426 26.37 42.59 -0.85
N GLY A 427 26.07 41.36 -1.24
CA GLY A 427 25.82 40.25 -0.32
C GLY A 427 26.41 38.93 -0.82
N VAL A 428 26.90 38.11 0.11
CA VAL A 428 27.44 36.77 -0.18
C VAL A 428 26.39 35.72 0.22
N PHE A 429 26.01 34.87 -0.73
CA PHE A 429 24.98 33.85 -0.57
C PHE A 429 25.53 32.49 -1.02
N GLY A 430 26.07 31.72 -0.07
CA GLY A 430 26.89 30.55 -0.39
C GLY A 430 28.15 30.98 -1.15
N ASP A 431 28.42 30.34 -2.29
CA ASP A 431 29.60 30.60 -3.13
C ASP A 431 29.37 31.72 -4.16
N LYS A 432 28.26 32.47 -4.05
CA LYS A 432 27.88 33.51 -5.00
C LYS A 432 27.78 34.86 -4.34
N VAL A 433 28.29 35.87 -5.02
CA VAL A 433 28.08 37.27 -4.69
C VAL A 433 26.89 37.79 -5.48
N THR A 434 26.02 38.55 -4.82
CA THR A 434 25.01 39.36 -5.48
C THR A 434 25.28 40.83 -5.20
N VAL A 435 25.22 41.65 -6.24
CA VAL A 435 25.30 43.10 -6.16
C VAL A 435 23.98 43.68 -6.64
N LEU A 436 23.45 44.67 -5.93
CA LEU A 436 22.25 45.40 -6.27
C LEU A 436 22.53 46.89 -6.25
N ALA A 437 21.96 47.63 -7.19
CA ALA A 437 21.90 49.09 -7.14
C ALA A 437 20.48 49.61 -7.33
N LEU A 438 20.17 50.70 -6.63
CA LEU A 438 18.97 51.52 -6.75
C LEU A 438 19.39 52.99 -6.93
N CYS A 439 18.81 53.67 -7.91
CA CYS A 439 19.03 55.10 -8.14
C CYS A 439 17.67 55.81 -8.16
N THR A 440 17.52 56.86 -7.36
CA THR A 440 16.30 57.68 -7.37
C THR A 440 16.24 58.58 -8.61
N PRO A 441 15.08 59.19 -8.94
CA PRO A 441 14.94 60.03 -10.13
C PRO A 441 16.01 61.13 -10.22
N LYS A 442 16.31 61.83 -9.11
CA LYS A 442 17.35 62.87 -9.09
C LYS A 442 18.75 62.30 -9.35
N ALA A 443 19.04 61.10 -8.85
CA ALA A 443 20.31 60.43 -9.12
C ALA A 443 20.46 60.06 -10.61
N ILE A 444 19.37 59.63 -11.24
CA ILE A 444 19.33 59.33 -12.68
C ILE A 444 19.51 60.59 -13.52
N GLU A 445 18.83 61.68 -13.16
CA GLU A 445 19.00 63.00 -13.80
C GLU A 445 20.43 63.52 -13.68
N SER A 446 21.08 63.22 -12.55
CA SER A 446 22.50 63.55 -12.30
C SER A 446 23.48 62.61 -13.02
N GLY A 447 22.97 61.64 -13.79
CA GLY A 447 23.76 60.76 -14.66
C GLY A 447 24.09 59.38 -14.09
N HIS A 448 23.66 59.05 -12.87
CA HIS A 448 23.91 57.74 -12.27
C HIS A 448 22.86 56.71 -12.71
N LYS A 449 23.30 55.55 -13.19
CA LYS A 449 22.40 54.47 -13.63
C LYS A 449 22.73 53.19 -12.86
N ALA A 450 21.73 52.59 -12.22
CA ALA A 450 21.90 51.37 -11.45
C ALA A 450 22.54 50.23 -12.26
N GLY A 451 22.12 50.06 -13.53
CA GLY A 451 22.69 49.07 -14.44
C GLY A 451 24.20 49.21 -14.64
N ASP A 452 24.70 50.43 -14.76
CA ASP A 452 26.12 50.71 -15.00
C ASP A 452 26.95 50.45 -13.72
N LEU A 453 26.43 50.86 -12.56
CA LEU A 453 27.05 50.63 -11.26
C LEU A 453 27.20 49.12 -10.96
N VAL A 454 26.12 48.35 -11.15
CA VAL A 454 26.14 46.90 -10.94
C VAL A 454 27.12 46.23 -11.92
N LYS A 455 27.12 46.64 -13.20
CA LYS A 455 28.04 46.08 -14.19
C LYS A 455 29.49 46.36 -13.84
N ALA A 456 29.81 47.57 -13.39
CA ALA A 456 31.17 47.95 -12.98
C ALA A 456 31.70 47.07 -11.83
N ILE A 457 30.87 46.81 -10.82
CA ILE A 457 31.24 46.00 -9.64
C ILE A 457 31.32 44.52 -10.02
N THR A 458 30.26 43.97 -10.66
CA THR A 458 30.19 42.54 -10.97
C THR A 458 31.28 42.09 -11.96
N THR A 459 31.70 42.94 -12.90
CA THR A 459 32.78 42.61 -13.84
C THR A 459 34.11 42.38 -13.12
N LYS A 460 34.43 43.18 -12.09
CA LYS A 460 35.66 43.03 -11.30
C LYS A 460 35.67 41.73 -10.49
N LEU A 461 34.49 41.31 -10.04
CA LEU A 461 34.29 40.10 -9.23
C LEU A 461 34.10 38.82 -10.09
N GLY A 462 34.46 38.87 -11.38
CA GLY A 462 34.35 37.73 -12.30
C GLY A 462 32.91 37.35 -12.64
N GLY A 463 32.00 38.32 -12.63
CA GLY A 463 30.57 38.15 -12.81
C GLY A 463 29.97 39.01 -13.93
N SER A 464 28.64 39.06 -13.94
CA SER A 464 27.88 39.88 -14.87
C SER A 464 26.62 40.42 -14.20
N GLY A 465 26.22 41.63 -14.60
CA GLY A 465 25.00 42.26 -14.13
C GLY A 465 24.57 43.37 -15.06
N GLY A 466 23.33 43.81 -14.90
CA GLY A 466 22.72 44.86 -15.69
C GLY A 466 21.27 45.07 -15.26
N GLY A 467 20.68 46.16 -15.73
CA GLY A 467 19.32 46.50 -15.34
C GLY A 467 18.90 47.85 -15.89
N LYS A 468 17.77 48.33 -15.40
CA LYS A 468 17.24 49.65 -15.75
C LYS A 468 18.03 50.75 -15.00
N PRO A 469 17.89 52.02 -15.41
CA PRO A 469 18.55 53.13 -14.72
C PRO A 469 18.18 53.25 -13.23
N ASP A 470 16.95 52.91 -12.85
CA ASP A 470 16.41 52.98 -11.50
C ASP A 470 16.75 51.76 -10.63
N PHE A 471 16.89 50.58 -11.24
CA PHE A 471 17.16 49.33 -10.53
C PHE A 471 17.99 48.34 -11.35
N ALA A 472 19.01 47.76 -10.72
CA ALA A 472 19.75 46.63 -11.28
C ALA A 472 20.19 45.64 -10.20
N MET A 473 20.38 44.39 -10.62
CA MET A 473 20.94 43.33 -9.79
C MET A 473 21.81 42.42 -10.66
N GLY A 474 22.92 41.95 -10.12
CA GLY A 474 23.89 41.12 -10.83
C GLY A 474 24.58 40.13 -9.91
N GLY A 475 25.15 39.08 -10.51
CA GLY A 475 25.81 38.00 -9.80
C GLY A 475 27.29 37.92 -10.13
N ALA A 476 28.11 37.53 -9.16
CA ALA A 476 29.54 37.32 -9.27
C ALA A 476 30.02 36.14 -8.40
N LYS A 477 31.30 35.79 -8.49
CA LYS A 477 31.87 34.60 -7.81
C LYS A 477 32.94 34.93 -6.77
N ASP A 478 33.55 36.10 -6.86
CA ASP A 478 34.61 36.52 -5.93
C ASP A 478 34.02 37.20 -4.68
N ALA A 479 33.90 36.44 -3.59
CA ALA A 479 33.42 36.94 -2.31
C ALA A 479 34.48 37.75 -1.55
N GLU A 480 35.76 37.47 -1.75
CA GLU A 480 36.86 38.14 -1.05
C GLU A 480 37.10 39.54 -1.61
N GLY A 481 36.94 39.71 -2.93
CA GLY A 481 37.07 41.01 -3.60
C GLY A 481 35.89 41.96 -3.43
N LEU A 482 34.76 41.51 -2.85
CA LEU A 482 33.50 42.27 -2.83
C LEU A 482 33.64 43.64 -2.13
N GLU A 483 34.25 43.67 -0.95
CA GLU A 483 34.40 44.91 -0.19
C GLU A 483 35.25 45.95 -0.94
N ALA A 484 36.36 45.51 -1.55
CA ALA A 484 37.22 46.36 -2.36
C ALA A 484 36.49 46.88 -3.61
N ALA A 485 35.76 46.00 -4.31
CA ALA A 485 35.00 46.39 -5.49
C ALA A 485 33.86 47.39 -5.21
N LEU A 486 33.28 47.34 -4.01
CA LEU A 486 32.28 48.30 -3.55
C LEU A 486 32.91 49.67 -3.25
N GLN A 487 34.10 49.73 -2.66
CA GLN A 487 34.76 51.01 -2.31
C GLN A 487 35.21 51.83 -3.52
N GLU A 488 35.38 51.20 -4.69
CA GLU A 488 35.76 51.87 -5.93
C GLU A 488 34.60 52.57 -6.67
N VAL A 489 33.38 52.52 -6.10
CA VAL A 489 32.15 53.16 -6.60
C VAL A 489 31.64 54.17 -5.58
#